data_AF-A0A971RK69-F1
#
_entry.id   AF-A0A971RK69-F1
#
_cell.length_a   1.000
_cell.length_b   1.000
_cell.length_c   1.000
_cell.angle_alpha   90.00
_cell.angle_beta   90.00
_cell.angle_gamma   90.00
#
_symmetry.space_group_name_H-M   'P 1'
#
loop_
_entity.id
_entity.type
_entity.pdbx_description
1 polymer ?
#
loop_
_entity_poly.entity_id
_entity_poly.type
_entity_poly.pdbx_seq_one_letter_code
_entity_poly.pdbx_strand_id
1 'polypeptide(L)'
;ATPCMSTWGSNGYNEVWLDGANDWIYRHLHHAAAEMIQMANRHPAAEGIMLRALNQAARELLVAQSSDWAFIMKTGTMVEYAVNRTKKHLLNFWQLQEAIQKNEFEEEKVKNLEEANNIFPDLNYRVFASR
;
A
#
# COMPACT_ATOMS: atom_id res chain seq x y z
N ALA A 1 2.68 -34.97 -3.32
CA ALA A 1 3.89 -34.13 -3.17
C ALA A 1 3.49 -32.86 -2.43
N THR A 2 4.34 -32.37 -1.53
CA THR A 2 4.10 -31.12 -0.77
C THR A 2 5.03 -30.05 -1.33
N PRO A 3 4.52 -28.93 -1.87
CA PRO A 3 5.38 -27.86 -2.39
C PRO A 3 6.27 -27.25 -1.29
N CYS A 4 7.51 -26.92 -1.62
CA CYS A 4 8.39 -26.12 -0.78
C CYS A 4 8.28 -24.62 -1.12
N MET A 5 8.70 -23.74 -0.20
CA MET A 5 8.77 -22.31 -0.46
C MET A 5 9.75 -22.05 -1.61
N SER A 6 9.23 -21.53 -2.70
CA SER A 6 9.99 -21.23 -3.90
C SER A 6 9.30 -20.13 -4.69
N THR A 7 10.05 -19.51 -5.59
CA THR A 7 9.53 -18.59 -6.59
C THR A 7 10.08 -18.99 -7.96
N TRP A 8 9.52 -18.41 -9.01
CA TRP A 8 10.09 -18.46 -10.36
C TRP A 8 11.19 -17.40 -10.60
N GLY A 9 11.66 -16.72 -9.55
CA GLY A 9 12.72 -15.71 -9.62
C GLY A 9 14.13 -16.28 -9.59
N SER A 10 15.12 -15.39 -9.45
CA SER A 10 16.54 -15.79 -9.35
C SER A 10 16.75 -16.83 -8.25
N ASN A 11 17.49 -17.89 -8.58
CA ASN A 11 17.81 -19.00 -7.68
C ASN A 11 16.60 -19.75 -7.08
N GLY A 12 15.37 -19.47 -7.52
CA GLY A 12 14.16 -20.16 -7.08
C GLY A 12 13.63 -19.75 -5.71
N TYR A 13 14.16 -18.68 -5.09
CA TYR A 13 13.78 -18.23 -3.75
C TYR A 13 13.36 -16.75 -3.74
N ASN A 14 13.44 -16.07 -2.59
CA ASN A 14 12.88 -14.72 -2.40
C ASN A 14 13.89 -13.58 -2.65
N GLU A 15 15.14 -13.88 -2.99
CA GLU A 15 16.25 -12.90 -3.10
C GLU A 15 16.00 -11.78 -4.11
N VAL A 16 15.06 -11.98 -5.05
CA VAL A 16 14.66 -10.94 -5.98
C VAL A 16 13.87 -9.83 -5.29
N TRP A 17 13.08 -10.17 -4.28
CA TRP A 17 12.20 -9.25 -3.58
C TRP A 17 12.67 -8.92 -2.16
N LEU A 18 13.53 -9.74 -1.56
CA LEU A 18 14.07 -9.52 -0.23
C LEU A 18 15.60 -9.69 -0.21
N ASP A 19 16.30 -8.56 -0.32
CA ASP A 19 17.75 -8.45 -0.16
C ASP A 19 18.14 -7.04 0.33
N GLY A 20 19.45 -6.77 0.44
CA GLY A 20 19.94 -5.47 0.91
C GLY A 20 19.59 -4.25 0.03
N ALA A 21 19.07 -4.43 -1.19
CA ALA A 21 18.64 -3.33 -2.06
C ALA A 21 17.20 -2.89 -1.78
N ASN A 22 16.34 -3.79 -1.29
CA ASN A 22 14.91 -3.56 -1.15
C ASN A 22 14.33 -3.90 0.24
N ASP A 23 15.08 -4.54 1.14
CA ASP A 23 14.62 -4.97 2.47
C ASP A 23 13.98 -3.84 3.31
N TRP A 24 14.47 -2.62 3.15
CA TRP A 24 14.04 -1.43 3.87
C TRP A 24 12.56 -1.09 3.66
N ILE A 25 11.92 -1.55 2.57
CA ILE A 25 10.51 -1.25 2.29
C ILE A 25 9.58 -2.00 3.25
N TYR A 26 9.95 -3.22 3.66
CA TYR A 26 9.01 -4.15 4.29
C TYR A 26 8.56 -3.70 5.67
N ARG A 27 9.44 -3.09 6.47
CA ARG A 27 9.03 -2.52 7.76
C ARG A 27 7.91 -1.48 7.61
N HIS A 28 7.97 -0.69 6.54
CA HIS A 28 6.98 0.36 6.26
C HIS A 28 5.70 -0.23 5.71
N LEU A 29 5.79 -1.19 4.79
CA LEU A 29 4.64 -1.89 4.23
C LEU A 29 3.88 -2.69 5.29
N HIS A 30 4.58 -3.39 6.17
CA HIS A 30 3.96 -4.14 7.27
C HIS A 30 3.26 -3.22 8.26
N HIS A 31 3.88 -2.08 8.60
CA HIS A 31 3.26 -1.10 9.49
C HIS A 31 2.01 -0.48 8.86
N ALA A 32 2.08 -0.05 7.60
CA ALA A 32 0.93 0.50 6.89
C ALA A 32 -0.20 -0.53 6.75
N ALA A 33 0.11 -1.81 6.49
CA ALA A 33 -0.88 -2.87 6.43
C ALA A 33 -1.58 -3.10 7.79
N ALA A 34 -0.82 -3.12 8.88
CA ALA A 34 -1.39 -3.23 10.23
C ALA A 34 -2.32 -2.05 10.56
N GLU A 35 -1.94 -0.83 10.18
CA GLU A 35 -2.79 0.35 10.36
C GLU A 35 -4.03 0.34 9.47
N MET A 36 -3.93 -0.16 8.25
CA MET A 36 -5.10 -0.32 7.37
C MET A 36 -6.13 -1.28 7.97
N ILE A 37 -5.68 -2.39 8.56
CA ILE A 37 -6.56 -3.33 9.28
C ILE A 37 -7.22 -2.63 10.49
N GLN A 38 -6.44 -1.88 11.27
CA GLN A 38 -6.99 -1.14 12.42
C GLN A 38 -8.02 -0.09 11.99
N MET A 39 -7.75 0.68 10.94
CA MET A 39 -8.71 1.64 10.39
C MET A 39 -9.99 0.94 9.90
N ALA A 40 -9.85 -0.18 9.19
CA ALA A 40 -11.00 -0.94 8.71
C ALA A 40 -11.89 -1.43 9.86
N ASN A 41 -11.28 -1.89 10.96
CA ASN A 41 -12.00 -2.34 12.16
C ASN A 41 -12.64 -1.21 12.95
N ARG A 42 -11.98 -0.05 13.08
CA ARG A 42 -12.49 1.12 13.84
C ARG A 42 -13.67 1.78 13.15
N HIS A 43 -13.74 1.68 11.82
CA HIS A 43 -14.78 2.30 11.01
C HIS A 43 -15.55 1.24 10.23
N PRO A 44 -16.42 0.41 10.85
CA PRO A 44 -17.16 -0.62 10.10
C PRO A 44 -18.25 -0.04 9.19
N ALA A 45 -18.76 1.15 9.52
CA ALA A 45 -19.87 1.81 8.85
C ALA A 45 -19.50 3.21 8.33
N ALA A 46 -18.26 3.39 7.82
CA ALA A 46 -17.88 4.67 7.23
C ALA A 46 -18.74 5.01 6.01
N GLU A 47 -19.10 6.29 5.90
CA GLU A 47 -19.88 6.87 4.81
C GLU A 47 -19.22 8.19 4.33
N GLY A 48 -19.73 8.75 3.23
CA GLY A 48 -19.28 10.05 2.73
C GLY A 48 -17.77 10.14 2.47
N ILE A 49 -17.16 11.26 2.91
CA ILE A 49 -15.73 11.52 2.71
C ILE A 49 -14.82 10.54 3.45
N MET A 50 -15.25 10.03 4.61
CA MET A 50 -14.52 9.02 5.38
C MET A 50 -14.38 7.71 4.59
N LEU A 51 -15.49 7.24 3.99
CA LEU A 51 -15.50 6.06 3.13
C LEU A 51 -14.55 6.23 1.94
N ARG A 52 -14.60 7.40 1.28
CA ARG A 52 -13.71 7.75 0.17
C ARG A 52 -12.24 7.75 0.57
N ALA A 53 -11.91 8.42 1.68
CA ALA A 53 -10.54 8.46 2.20
C ALA A 53 -10.00 7.08 2.58
N LEU A 54 -10.82 6.23 3.23
CA LEU A 54 -10.45 4.86 3.58
C LEU A 54 -10.24 3.98 2.34
N ASN A 55 -11.11 4.10 1.34
CA ASN A 55 -10.94 3.39 0.07
C ASN A 55 -9.67 3.86 -0.64
N GLN A 56 -9.40 5.17 -0.65
CA GLN A 56 -8.19 5.70 -1.27
C GLN A 56 -6.93 5.26 -0.52
N ALA A 57 -6.93 5.26 0.82
CA ALA A 57 -5.82 4.75 1.62
C ALA A 57 -5.54 3.27 1.29
N ALA A 58 -6.59 2.45 1.17
CA ALA A 58 -6.45 1.07 0.75
C ALA A 58 -5.81 0.93 -0.64
N ARG A 59 -6.15 1.79 -1.62
CA ARG A 59 -5.50 1.81 -2.94
C ARG A 59 -4.03 2.20 -2.85
N GLU A 60 -3.69 3.24 -2.09
CA GLU A 60 -2.29 3.67 -1.90
C GLU A 60 -1.45 2.53 -1.31
N LEU A 61 -1.98 1.80 -0.31
CA LEU A 61 -1.32 0.65 0.26
C LEU A 61 -1.11 -0.48 -0.76
N LEU A 62 -2.15 -0.85 -1.52
CA LEU A 62 -2.05 -1.90 -2.53
C LEU A 62 -1.00 -1.57 -3.59
N VAL A 63 -0.95 -0.31 -4.06
CA VAL A 63 0.06 0.11 -5.04
C VAL A 63 1.45 0.10 -4.40
N ALA A 64 1.61 0.57 -3.16
CA ALA A 64 2.88 0.52 -2.44
C ALA A 64 3.40 -0.93 -2.26
N GLN A 65 2.50 -1.91 -2.16
CA GLN A 65 2.81 -3.33 -2.00
C GLN A 65 3.13 -4.06 -3.31
N SER A 66 3.12 -3.38 -4.47
CA SER A 66 3.50 -4.04 -5.73
C SER A 66 4.92 -4.62 -5.65
N SER A 67 5.04 -5.90 -5.96
CA SER A 67 6.33 -6.60 -6.03
C SER A 67 7.26 -6.04 -7.10
N ASP A 68 6.71 -5.31 -8.09
CA ASP A 68 7.48 -4.67 -9.15
C ASP A 68 8.49 -3.67 -8.58
N TRP A 69 8.18 -2.99 -7.47
CA TRP A 69 9.09 -2.01 -6.88
C TRP A 69 10.36 -2.69 -6.36
N ALA A 70 10.21 -3.77 -5.60
CA ALA A 70 11.36 -4.54 -5.09
C ALA A 70 12.14 -5.20 -6.24
N PHE A 71 11.44 -5.67 -7.28
CA PHE A 71 12.06 -6.23 -8.48
C PHE A 71 12.91 -5.18 -9.22
N ILE A 72 12.37 -4.00 -9.49
CA ILE A 72 13.10 -2.91 -10.19
C ILE A 72 14.31 -2.45 -9.36
N MET A 73 14.17 -2.36 -8.04
CA MET A 73 15.30 -2.07 -7.14
C MET A 73 16.41 -3.12 -7.27
N LYS A 74 16.04 -4.41 -7.33
CA LYS A 74 16.98 -5.53 -7.52
C LYS A 74 17.66 -5.52 -8.89
N THR A 75 16.92 -5.25 -9.97
CA THR A 75 17.46 -5.32 -11.34
C THR A 75 18.25 -4.07 -11.75
N GLY A 76 18.19 -2.99 -10.98
CA GLY A 76 19.03 -1.80 -11.19
C GLY A 76 18.61 -0.89 -12.35
N THR A 77 17.51 -1.19 -13.03
CA THR A 77 17.15 -0.52 -14.30
C THR A 77 16.48 0.84 -14.14
N MET A 78 15.74 1.07 -13.04
CA MET A 78 15.06 2.35 -12.70
C MET A 78 14.89 2.51 -11.18
N VAL A 79 15.95 2.30 -10.39
CA VAL A 79 15.87 2.21 -8.92
C VAL A 79 15.24 3.45 -8.28
N GLU A 80 15.68 4.65 -8.66
CA GLU A 80 15.18 5.90 -8.09
C GLU A 80 13.66 6.05 -8.30
N TYR A 81 13.16 5.65 -9.48
CA TYR A 81 11.73 5.67 -9.76
C TYR A 81 10.97 4.71 -8.83
N ALA A 82 11.43 3.46 -8.67
CA ALA A 82 10.77 2.50 -7.79
C ALA A 82 10.79 2.96 -6.31
N VAL A 83 11.91 3.52 -5.85
CA VAL A 83 12.05 4.09 -4.50
C VAL A 83 11.05 5.24 -4.32
N ASN A 84 10.98 6.16 -5.28
CA ASN A 84 10.08 7.31 -5.23
C ASN A 84 8.62 6.89 -5.28
N ARG A 85 8.24 5.89 -6.10
CA ARG A 85 6.88 5.34 -6.13
C ARG A 85 6.49 4.74 -4.79
N THR A 86 7.34 3.88 -4.23
CA THR A 86 7.09 3.25 -2.92
C THR A 86 6.89 4.30 -1.83
N LYS A 87 7.79 5.29 -1.75
CA LYS A 87 7.72 6.37 -0.75
C LYS A 87 6.49 7.26 -0.97
N LYS A 88 6.16 7.61 -2.21
CA LYS A 88 5.01 8.46 -2.53
C LYS A 88 3.69 7.82 -2.08
N HIS A 89 3.48 6.56 -2.43
CA HIS A 89 2.24 5.87 -2.05
C HIS A 89 2.15 5.65 -0.53
N LEU A 90 3.26 5.34 0.14
CA LEU A 90 3.30 5.30 1.61
C LEU A 90 3.02 6.67 2.24
N LEU A 91 3.57 7.76 1.70
CA LEU A 91 3.31 9.10 2.21
C LEU A 91 1.84 9.49 2.06
N ASN A 92 1.25 9.24 0.90
CA ASN A 92 -0.18 9.46 0.66
C ASN A 92 -1.04 8.65 1.63
N PHE A 93 -0.70 7.38 1.85
CA PHE A 93 -1.38 6.53 2.83
C PHE A 93 -1.36 7.16 4.23
N TRP A 94 -0.19 7.58 4.72
CA TRP A 94 -0.06 8.16 6.05
C TRP A 94 -0.78 9.51 6.19
N GLN A 95 -0.79 10.34 5.14
CA GLN A 95 -1.54 11.59 5.14
C GLN A 95 -3.06 11.34 5.22
N LEU A 96 -3.58 10.35 4.49
CA LEU A 96 -4.97 9.96 4.57
C LEU A 96 -5.30 9.38 5.95
N GLN A 97 -4.42 8.52 6.48
CA GLN A 97 -4.56 7.93 7.80
C GLN A 97 -4.62 8.99 8.91
N GLU A 98 -3.75 10.01 8.84
CA GLU A 98 -3.77 11.13 9.79
C GLU A 98 -5.07 11.94 9.69
N ALA A 99 -5.53 12.25 8.47
CA ALA A 99 -6.80 12.93 8.23
C ALA A 99 -7.99 12.13 8.78
N ILE A 100 -8.01 10.82 8.59
CA ILE A 100 -9.03 9.90 9.12
C ILE A 100 -9.02 9.91 10.65
N GLN A 101 -7.85 9.81 11.28
CA GLN A 101 -7.74 9.81 12.74
C GLN A 101 -8.21 11.11 13.38
N LYS A 102 -7.90 12.25 12.76
CA LYS A 102 -8.31 13.58 13.24
C LYS A 102 -9.74 13.94 12.84
N ASN A 103 -10.35 13.18 11.92
CA ASN A 103 -11.60 13.53 11.27
C ASN A 103 -11.54 14.92 10.59
N GLU A 104 -10.36 15.24 10.05
CA GLU A 104 -10.06 16.51 9.38
C GLU A 104 -9.75 16.23 7.91
N PHE A 105 -10.75 16.36 7.05
CA PHE A 105 -10.63 16.04 5.63
C PHE A 105 -10.51 17.28 4.76
N GLU A 106 -9.51 17.28 3.90
CA GLU A 106 -9.43 18.21 2.78
C GLU A 106 -9.98 17.50 1.53
N GLU A 107 -11.24 17.80 1.18
CA GLU A 107 -11.94 17.09 0.10
C GLU A 107 -11.20 17.17 -1.25
N GLU A 108 -10.59 18.32 -1.55
CA GLU A 108 -9.79 18.49 -2.76
C GLU A 108 -8.58 17.55 -2.79
N LYS A 109 -7.90 17.34 -1.65
CA LYS A 109 -6.77 16.40 -1.57
C LYS A 109 -7.22 14.96 -1.81
N VAL A 110 -8.32 14.53 -1.21
CA VAL A 110 -8.89 13.19 -1.41
C VAL A 110 -9.24 13.00 -2.88
N LYS A 111 -9.94 13.97 -3.48
CA LYS A 111 -10.31 13.94 -4.90
C LYS A 111 -9.10 13.87 -5.83
N ASN A 112 -8.07 14.69 -5.59
CA ASN A 112 -6.85 14.70 -6.41
C ASN A 112 -6.12 13.35 -6.33
N LEU A 113 -6.10 12.69 -5.16
CA LEU A 113 -5.55 11.35 -5.03
C LEU A 113 -6.40 10.29 -5.73
N GLU A 114 -7.73 10.37 -5.62
CA GLU A 114 -8.66 9.49 -6.33
C GLU A 114 -8.49 9.59 -7.85
N GLU A 115 -8.28 10.80 -8.39
CA GLU A 115 -8.03 11.02 -9.82
C GLU A 115 -6.65 10.49 -10.26
N ALA A 116 -5.61 10.73 -9.45
CA ALA A 116 -4.26 10.32 -9.77
C ALA A 116 -4.05 8.80 -9.64
N ASN A 117 -4.72 8.16 -8.69
CA ASN A 117 -4.51 6.76 -8.30
C ASN A 117 -5.87 6.02 -8.24
N ASN A 118 -6.54 5.95 -9.39
CA ASN A 118 -7.91 5.42 -9.54
C ASN A 118 -8.01 3.90 -9.76
N ILE A 119 -6.92 3.14 -9.49
CA ILE A 119 -6.94 1.69 -9.65
C ILE A 119 -7.94 1.04 -8.68
N PHE A 120 -8.74 0.08 -9.15
CA PHE A 120 -9.82 -0.54 -8.38
C PHE A 120 -10.89 0.48 -7.92
N PRO A 121 -11.71 1.03 -8.85
CA PRO A 121 -12.73 2.02 -8.52
C PRO A 121 -13.73 1.50 -7.48
N ASP A 122 -14.04 0.21 -7.53
CA ASP A 122 -15.00 -0.44 -6.63
C ASP A 122 -14.38 -1.03 -5.36
N LEU A 123 -13.10 -0.74 -5.08
CA LEU A 123 -12.44 -1.22 -3.87
C LEU A 123 -13.21 -0.75 -2.63
N ASN A 124 -13.48 -1.69 -1.73
CA ASN A 124 -14.05 -1.40 -0.42
C ASN A 124 -13.02 -1.73 0.67
N TYR A 125 -12.58 -0.72 1.42
CA TYR A 125 -11.56 -0.88 2.47
C TYR A 125 -11.92 -1.94 3.53
N ARG A 126 -13.21 -2.28 3.66
CA ARG A 126 -13.71 -3.29 4.63
C ARG A 126 -13.14 -4.69 4.39
N VAL A 127 -12.58 -4.98 3.21
CA VAL A 127 -11.85 -6.24 2.97
C VAL A 127 -10.64 -6.41 3.90
N PHE A 128 -10.12 -5.32 4.46
CA PHE A 128 -9.03 -5.32 5.43
C PHE A 128 -9.50 -5.54 6.87
N ALA A 129 -10.81 -5.53 7.14
CA ALA A 129 -11.31 -5.78 8.49
C ALA A 129 -10.91 -7.20 8.94
N SER A 130 -10.35 -7.32 10.15
CA SER A 130 -10.06 -8.62 10.72
C SER A 130 -11.37 -9.37 11.00
N ARG A 131 -11.39 -10.66 10.70
CA ARG A 131 -12.51 -11.54 11.03
C ARG A 131 -12.80 -11.59 12.52
#